data_AF-A0A5N6YD90-F1
#
_entry.id   AF-A0A5N6YD90-F1
#
_cell.length_a   1.000
_cell.length_b   1.000
_cell.length_c   1.000
_cell.angle_alpha   90.00
_cell.angle_beta   90.00
_cell.angle_gamma   90.00
#
_symmetry.space_group_name_H-M   'P 1'
#
loop_
_entity.id
_entity.type
_entity.pdbx_description
1 polymer ?
#
loop_
_entity_poly.entity_id
_entity_poly.type
_entity_poly.pdbx_seq_one_letter_code
_entity_poly.pdbx_strand_id
1 'polypeptide(L)'
;MLQAMILVAVYERGHGMYPAAYLTVGSCARYAVALWLDKTIVEWDNGLSEWASLEEQHRAWWAVIILKRSMNVDWPNRALCTPDPVEHYYLPVLDEDWNNGTYPNALPYTVSSPCAEKMGKFARLAQAAHFLSRVLRHVSDTEISRNFLREERNTLDRAIRSLLSLTVSEEELCGVVYCSPVAVLGRYEPFQTNRAVSTFDSHCFLFNALLMLQSFHRPIDEVPSHAEGEDRFLTAMERTAEVILPIAHRLRDNQSQFPSPLVMDWLYQSAVIFTGLEQENFPFYRDCVKCIWEALKSPTSLWPVGNSYLDLLETRKLANMQMRDS
;
A
#
# COMPACT_ATOMS: atom_id res chain seq x y z
N MET A 1 -4.25 -24.09 1.43
CA MET A 1 -3.75 -23.73 2.77
C MET A 1 -3.24 -22.29 2.82
N LEU A 2 -2.20 -21.92 2.06
CA LEU A 2 -1.59 -20.57 2.08
C LEU A 2 -2.61 -19.42 1.93
N GLN A 3 -3.52 -19.51 0.96
CA GLN A 3 -4.61 -18.55 0.78
C GLN A 3 -5.43 -18.34 2.06
N ALA A 4 -5.82 -19.41 2.76
CA ALA A 4 -6.57 -19.30 4.00
C ALA A 4 -5.75 -18.57 5.10
N MET A 5 -4.44 -18.81 5.18
CA MET A 5 -3.55 -18.08 6.10
C MET A 5 -3.42 -16.60 5.72
N ILE A 6 -3.41 -16.26 4.42
CA ILE A 6 -3.46 -14.88 3.92
C ILE A 6 -4.78 -14.20 4.36
N LEU A 7 -5.93 -14.88 4.27
CA LEU A 7 -7.21 -14.36 4.76
C LEU A 7 -7.21 -14.14 6.28
N VAL A 8 -6.65 -15.09 7.05
CA VAL A 8 -6.51 -14.94 8.50
C VAL A 8 -5.65 -13.72 8.84
N ALA A 9 -4.52 -13.51 8.17
CA ALA A 9 -3.68 -12.33 8.37
C ALA A 9 -4.41 -11.00 8.05
N VAL A 10 -5.21 -10.97 6.98
CA VAL A 10 -6.05 -9.82 6.62
C VAL A 10 -7.11 -9.56 7.70
N TYR A 11 -7.78 -10.62 8.17
CA TYR A 11 -8.77 -10.56 9.24
C TYR A 11 -8.17 -10.04 10.54
N GLU A 12 -7.07 -10.64 11.01
CA GLU A 12 -6.35 -10.26 12.23
C GLU A 12 -5.94 -8.78 12.20
N ARG A 13 -5.40 -8.29 11.06
CA ARG A 13 -5.06 -6.88 10.91
C ARG A 13 -6.29 -5.97 10.98
N GLY A 14 -7.37 -6.31 10.26
CA GLY A 14 -8.62 -5.54 10.27
C GLY A 14 -9.34 -5.49 11.62
N HIS A 15 -8.99 -6.40 12.54
CA HIS A 15 -9.50 -6.46 13.91
C HIS A 15 -8.49 -5.92 14.95
N GLY A 16 -7.38 -5.32 14.52
CA GLY A 16 -6.37 -4.73 15.42
C GLY A 16 -5.48 -5.76 16.14
N MET A 17 -5.50 -7.02 15.73
CA MET A 17 -4.73 -8.12 16.32
C MET A 17 -3.28 -8.14 15.80
N TYR A 18 -2.59 -7.00 15.80
CA TYR A 18 -1.29 -6.83 15.14
C TYR A 18 -0.21 -7.87 15.49
N PRO A 19 -0.04 -8.31 16.76
CA PRO A 19 0.94 -9.34 17.09
C PRO A 19 0.62 -10.70 16.43
N ALA A 20 -0.67 -11.05 16.34
CA ALA A 20 -1.12 -12.26 15.67
C ALA A 20 -0.91 -12.14 14.15
N ALA A 21 -1.41 -11.06 13.54
CA ALA A 21 -1.22 -10.77 12.11
C ALA A 21 0.26 -10.83 11.70
N TYR A 22 1.17 -10.32 12.53
CA TYR A 22 2.60 -10.33 12.26
C TYR A 22 3.18 -11.74 12.22
N LEU A 23 2.79 -12.61 13.17
CA LEU A 23 3.20 -14.01 13.21
C LEU A 23 2.57 -14.84 12.09
N THR A 24 1.30 -14.57 11.76
CA THR A 24 0.59 -15.21 10.64
C THR A 24 1.25 -14.85 9.30
N VAL A 25 1.52 -13.58 9.03
CA VAL A 25 2.23 -13.15 7.80
C VAL A 25 3.65 -13.75 7.73
N GLY A 26 4.38 -13.80 8.86
CA GLY A 26 5.67 -14.48 8.93
C GLY A 26 5.58 -15.99 8.63
N SER A 27 4.47 -16.62 9.01
CA SER A 27 4.18 -18.02 8.72
C SER A 27 3.79 -18.23 7.25
N CYS A 28 2.99 -17.32 6.67
CA CYS A 28 2.68 -17.30 5.23
C CYS A 28 3.95 -17.20 4.39
N ALA A 29 4.89 -16.33 4.77
CA ALA A 29 6.18 -16.17 4.09
C ALA A 29 6.99 -17.47 4.07
N ARG A 30 7.16 -18.13 5.22
CA ARG A 30 7.88 -19.41 5.32
C ARG A 30 7.17 -20.52 4.54
N TYR A 31 5.84 -20.57 4.59
CA TYR A 31 5.04 -21.57 3.88
C TYR A 31 5.08 -21.36 2.36
N ALA A 32 5.08 -20.11 1.88
CA ALA A 32 5.24 -19.78 0.47
C ALA A 32 6.63 -20.18 -0.08
N VAL A 33 7.71 -19.91 0.68
CA VAL A 33 9.06 -20.36 0.31
C VAL A 33 9.18 -21.90 0.35
N ALA A 34 8.51 -22.57 1.29
CA ALA A 34 8.45 -24.04 1.32
C ALA A 34 7.67 -24.65 0.13
N LEU A 35 6.83 -23.85 -0.54
CA LEU A 35 6.16 -24.18 -1.80
C LEU A 35 6.94 -23.66 -3.04
N TRP A 36 8.14 -23.13 -2.87
CA TRP A 36 8.99 -22.53 -3.92
C TRP A 36 8.39 -21.34 -4.68
N LEU A 37 7.40 -20.64 -4.11
CA LEU A 37 6.73 -19.52 -4.79
C LEU A 37 7.67 -18.31 -5.00
N ASP A 38 8.75 -18.22 -4.23
CA ASP A 38 9.84 -17.26 -4.41
C ASP A 38 10.70 -17.53 -5.65
N LYS A 39 10.59 -18.74 -6.23
CA LYS A 39 11.28 -19.17 -7.45
C LYS A 39 10.36 -19.22 -8.65
N THR A 40 9.14 -19.77 -8.51
CA THR A 40 8.20 -19.87 -9.64
C THR A 40 7.70 -18.51 -10.14
N ILE A 41 7.94 -17.42 -9.40
CA ILE A 41 7.66 -16.03 -9.80
C ILE A 41 8.41 -15.54 -11.05
N VAL A 42 9.45 -16.26 -11.49
CA VAL A 42 10.17 -15.96 -12.75
C VAL A 42 9.85 -16.96 -13.87
N GLU A 43 8.90 -17.86 -13.64
CA GLU A 43 8.48 -18.91 -14.56
C GLU A 43 7.12 -18.56 -15.18
N TRP A 44 6.94 -18.87 -16.46
CA TRP A 44 5.66 -18.73 -17.16
C TRP A 44 5.47 -19.87 -18.16
N ASP A 45 4.30 -20.51 -18.14
CA ASP A 45 3.89 -21.51 -19.13
C ASP A 45 3.30 -20.82 -20.35
N ASN A 46 3.91 -21.05 -21.52
CA ASN A 46 3.38 -20.59 -22.81
C ASN A 46 2.22 -21.46 -23.33
N GLY A 47 1.88 -22.53 -22.61
CA GLY A 47 0.78 -23.44 -22.88
C GLY A 47 -0.51 -23.10 -22.12
N LEU A 48 -1.62 -23.68 -22.60
CA LEU A 48 -2.95 -23.52 -21.99
C LEU A 48 -3.16 -24.39 -20.74
N SER A 49 -2.22 -25.28 -20.40
CA SER A 49 -2.46 -26.34 -19.42
C SER A 49 -2.18 -25.91 -17.98
N GLU A 50 -1.11 -25.15 -17.72
CA GLU A 50 -0.66 -24.89 -16.33
C GLU A 50 -0.59 -23.41 -15.95
N TRP A 51 -0.75 -22.48 -16.91
CA TRP A 51 -0.78 -21.02 -16.68
C TRP A 51 -1.66 -20.59 -15.49
N ALA A 52 -2.79 -21.29 -15.30
CA ALA A 52 -3.74 -21.01 -14.24
C ALA A 52 -3.16 -21.24 -12.84
N SER A 53 -2.35 -22.29 -12.67
CA SER A 53 -1.69 -22.58 -11.40
C SER A 53 -0.51 -21.65 -11.16
N LEU A 54 0.23 -21.30 -12.22
CA LEU A 54 1.34 -20.34 -12.13
C LEU A 54 0.84 -18.94 -11.72
N GLU A 55 -0.23 -18.44 -12.35
CA GLU A 55 -0.83 -17.15 -11.96
C GLU A 55 -1.41 -17.18 -10.53
N GLU A 56 -1.98 -18.32 -10.08
CA GLU A 56 -2.40 -18.49 -8.68
C GLU A 56 -1.21 -18.40 -7.70
N GLN A 57 -0.10 -19.06 -8.04
CA GLN A 57 1.16 -19.02 -7.29
C GLN A 57 1.75 -17.61 -7.25
N HIS A 58 1.80 -16.92 -8.40
CA HIS A 58 2.29 -15.54 -8.52
C HIS A 58 1.44 -14.60 -7.65
N ARG A 59 0.10 -14.68 -7.74
CA ARG A 59 -0.81 -13.89 -6.90
C ARG A 59 -0.61 -14.17 -5.41
N ALA A 60 -0.49 -15.43 -5.02
CA ALA A 60 -0.28 -15.81 -3.63
C ALA A 60 1.06 -15.27 -3.07
N TRP A 61 2.14 -15.35 -3.85
CA TRP A 61 3.44 -14.78 -3.48
C TRP A 61 3.38 -13.26 -3.32
N TRP A 62 2.80 -12.56 -4.30
CA TRP A 62 2.63 -11.11 -4.23
C TRP A 62 1.77 -10.69 -3.04
N ALA A 63 0.67 -11.38 -2.72
CA ALA A 63 -0.14 -11.09 -1.54
C ALA A 63 0.66 -11.21 -0.22
N VAL A 64 1.53 -12.21 -0.11
CA VAL A 64 2.45 -12.35 1.04
C VAL A 64 3.42 -11.17 1.13
N ILE A 65 3.98 -10.73 0.00
CA ILE A 65 4.86 -9.54 -0.06
C ILE A 65 4.09 -8.28 0.35
N ILE A 66 2.92 -8.04 -0.24
CA ILE A 66 2.04 -6.89 0.04
C ILE A 66 1.71 -6.81 1.54
N LEU A 67 1.23 -7.92 2.13
CA LEU A 67 0.93 -7.99 3.56
C LEU A 67 2.19 -7.78 4.42
N LYS A 68 3.32 -8.40 4.07
CA LYS A 68 4.56 -8.21 4.83
C LYS A 68 5.05 -6.78 4.75
N ARG A 69 5.04 -6.12 3.58
CA ARG A 69 5.55 -4.74 3.42
C ARG A 69 4.67 -3.72 4.12
N SER A 70 3.34 -3.82 4.00
CA SER A 70 2.43 -2.97 4.77
C SER A 70 2.60 -3.12 6.29
N MET A 71 3.05 -4.27 6.82
CA MET A 71 3.31 -4.44 8.26
C MET A 71 4.64 -3.85 8.77
N ASN A 72 5.50 -3.32 7.91
CA ASN A 72 6.74 -2.65 8.34
C ASN A 72 6.75 -1.13 8.03
N VAL A 73 5.60 -0.57 7.59
CA VAL A 73 5.43 0.89 7.40
C VAL A 73 5.72 1.64 8.70
N ASP A 74 5.18 1.18 9.83
CA ASP A 74 5.41 1.77 11.16
C ASP A 74 6.84 1.55 11.70
N TRP A 75 7.60 0.61 11.14
CA TRP A 75 8.92 0.25 11.64
C TRP A 75 9.82 -0.29 10.53
N PRO A 76 10.41 0.60 9.70
CA PRO A 76 11.19 0.19 8.52
C PRO A 76 12.36 -0.74 8.83
N ASN A 77 13.02 -0.53 9.98
CA ASN A 77 14.14 -1.35 10.45
C ASN A 77 13.75 -2.78 10.87
N ARG A 78 12.50 -3.22 10.66
CA ARG A 78 12.04 -4.56 11.03
C ARG A 78 12.39 -5.55 9.92
N ALA A 79 13.15 -6.58 10.27
CA ALA A 79 13.59 -7.62 9.34
C ALA A 79 12.45 -8.15 8.43
N LEU A 80 12.75 -8.18 7.14
CA LEU A 80 11.88 -8.72 6.10
C LEU A 80 12.04 -10.24 6.05
N CYS A 81 10.92 -10.96 6.05
CA CYS A 81 10.90 -12.43 6.05
C CYS A 81 10.77 -13.02 4.63
N THR A 82 10.80 -12.15 3.61
CA THR A 82 10.87 -12.49 2.19
C THR A 82 11.99 -11.65 1.59
N PRO A 83 12.66 -12.10 0.51
CA PRO A 83 13.50 -11.23 -0.30
C PRO A 83 12.70 -10.03 -0.83
N ASP A 84 13.41 -9.00 -1.28
CA ASP A 84 12.81 -7.90 -2.04
C ASP A 84 12.45 -8.36 -3.45
N PRO A 85 11.32 -7.90 -4.03
CA PRO A 85 11.00 -8.18 -5.42
C PRO A 85 12.04 -7.57 -6.35
N VAL A 86 12.55 -8.36 -7.30
CA VAL A 86 13.53 -7.91 -8.30
C VAL A 86 12.87 -7.61 -9.65
N GLU A 87 13.59 -6.87 -10.49
CA GLU A 87 13.12 -6.26 -11.74
C GLU A 87 12.49 -7.23 -12.76
N HIS A 88 12.89 -8.50 -12.75
CA HIS A 88 12.44 -9.53 -13.68
C HIS A 88 11.35 -10.46 -13.11
N TYR A 89 10.87 -10.22 -11.88
CA TYR A 89 9.71 -10.95 -11.35
C TYR A 89 8.46 -10.63 -12.17
N TYR A 90 7.69 -11.66 -12.52
CA TYR A 90 6.42 -11.46 -13.22
C TYR A 90 5.40 -10.76 -12.32
N LEU A 91 4.69 -9.82 -12.92
CA LEU A 91 3.50 -9.20 -12.35
C LEU A 91 2.27 -10.03 -12.75
N PRO A 92 1.28 -10.18 -11.87
CA PRO A 92 0.05 -10.92 -12.17
C PRO A 92 -0.70 -10.34 -13.38
N VAL A 93 -1.43 -11.18 -14.10
CA VAL A 93 -2.11 -10.77 -15.34
C VAL A 93 -3.29 -9.82 -15.09
N LEU A 94 -3.95 -9.35 -16.15
CA LEU A 94 -5.17 -8.54 -16.03
C LEU A 94 -6.21 -9.29 -15.17
N ASP A 95 -6.77 -8.58 -14.17
CA ASP A 95 -7.73 -9.20 -13.25
C ASP A 95 -9.00 -9.71 -13.97
N GLU A 96 -9.37 -9.08 -15.08
CA GLU A 96 -10.46 -9.52 -15.96
C GLU A 96 -10.13 -10.87 -16.62
N ASP A 97 -8.92 -11.04 -17.17
CA ASP A 97 -8.49 -12.28 -17.80
C ASP A 97 -8.41 -13.42 -16.77
N TRP A 98 -7.84 -13.14 -15.58
CA TRP A 98 -7.80 -14.08 -14.47
C TRP A 98 -9.19 -14.54 -14.02
N ASN A 99 -10.09 -13.59 -13.73
CA ASN A 99 -11.44 -13.88 -13.24
C ASN A 99 -12.31 -14.60 -14.28
N ASN A 100 -12.14 -14.29 -15.57
CA ASN A 100 -12.86 -14.94 -16.66
C ASN A 100 -12.23 -16.30 -17.08
N GLY A 101 -11.05 -16.64 -16.55
CA GLY A 101 -10.28 -17.81 -16.99
C GLY A 101 -9.73 -17.68 -18.42
N THR A 102 -9.60 -16.46 -18.94
CA THR A 102 -9.03 -16.16 -20.25
C THR A 102 -7.52 -16.26 -20.20
N TYR A 103 -6.92 -17.10 -21.05
CA TYR A 103 -5.46 -17.12 -21.21
C TYR A 103 -4.97 -15.78 -21.79
N PRO A 104 -3.93 -15.14 -21.22
CA PRO A 104 -3.46 -13.84 -21.68
C PRO A 104 -2.83 -13.93 -23.08
N ASN A 105 -3.13 -12.96 -23.94
CA ASN A 105 -2.62 -12.94 -25.34
C ASN A 105 -1.12 -12.63 -25.47
N ALA A 106 -0.43 -12.34 -24.36
CA ALA A 106 0.99 -12.01 -24.30
C ALA A 106 1.59 -12.50 -22.97
N LEU A 107 2.92 -12.52 -22.89
CA LEU A 107 3.64 -12.76 -21.64
C LEU A 107 3.24 -11.71 -20.58
N PRO A 108 3.18 -12.07 -19.29
CA PRO A 108 2.95 -11.10 -18.23
C PRO A 108 4.05 -10.03 -18.21
N TYR A 109 3.68 -8.83 -17.79
CA TYR A 109 4.64 -7.78 -17.51
C TYR A 109 5.55 -8.18 -16.33
N THR A 110 6.71 -7.53 -16.23
CA THR A 110 7.62 -7.71 -15.09
C THR A 110 7.63 -6.45 -14.23
N VAL A 111 8.21 -6.53 -13.03
CA VAL A 111 8.38 -5.37 -12.13
C VAL A 111 9.03 -4.17 -12.83
N SER A 112 9.98 -4.41 -13.75
CA SER A 112 10.67 -3.37 -14.54
C SER A 112 9.90 -2.88 -15.78
N SER A 113 8.77 -3.49 -16.13
CA SER A 113 7.98 -3.05 -17.29
C SER A 113 7.48 -1.61 -17.11
N PRO A 114 7.45 -0.80 -18.19
CA PRO A 114 7.09 0.61 -18.10
C PRO A 114 5.74 0.81 -17.42
N CYS A 115 5.64 1.77 -16.51
CA CYS A 115 4.39 2.03 -15.79
C CYS A 115 3.22 2.25 -16.77
N ALA A 116 3.43 3.00 -17.85
CA ALA A 116 2.41 3.38 -18.84
C ALA A 116 1.70 2.22 -19.58
N GLU A 117 2.19 0.98 -19.47
CA GLU A 117 1.50 -0.20 -19.99
C GLU A 117 0.19 -0.47 -19.23
N LYS A 118 -0.84 -1.00 -19.93
CA LYS A 118 -2.12 -1.36 -19.29
C LYS A 118 -1.93 -2.61 -18.42
N MET A 119 -2.00 -2.44 -17.10
CA MET A 119 -1.81 -3.53 -16.12
C MET A 119 -3.06 -3.78 -15.26
N GLY A 120 -3.12 -4.98 -14.65
CA GLY A 120 -4.14 -5.31 -13.66
C GLY A 120 -3.97 -4.50 -12.38
N LYS A 121 -5.03 -4.37 -11.59
CA LYS A 121 -5.00 -3.64 -10.29
C LYS A 121 -4.13 -4.38 -9.30
N PHE A 122 -4.14 -5.71 -9.35
CA PHE A 122 -3.25 -6.53 -8.53
C PHE A 122 -1.78 -6.38 -8.95
N ALA A 123 -1.50 -6.22 -10.25
CA ALA A 123 -0.18 -5.87 -10.75
C ALA A 123 0.27 -4.46 -10.32
N ARG A 124 -0.62 -3.46 -10.35
CA ARG A 124 -0.34 -2.11 -9.81
C ARG A 124 -0.02 -2.15 -8.31
N LEU A 125 -0.75 -2.96 -7.54
CA LEU A 125 -0.48 -3.17 -6.12
C LEU A 125 0.87 -3.90 -5.88
N ALA A 126 1.21 -4.88 -6.72
CA ALA A 126 2.52 -5.53 -6.72
C ALA A 126 3.66 -4.55 -7.04
N GLN A 127 3.53 -3.70 -8.08
CA GLN A 127 4.47 -2.62 -8.38
C GLN A 127 4.63 -1.65 -7.21
N ALA A 128 3.53 -1.22 -6.59
CA ALA A 128 3.54 -0.36 -5.42
C ALA A 128 4.24 -1.03 -4.21
N ALA A 129 4.04 -2.34 -4.00
CA ALA A 129 4.73 -3.11 -2.98
C ALA A 129 6.24 -3.29 -3.26
N HIS A 130 6.65 -3.39 -4.52
CA HIS A 130 8.07 -3.32 -4.90
C HIS A 130 8.67 -1.95 -4.56
N PHE A 131 8.04 -0.84 -4.95
CA PHE A 131 8.53 0.49 -4.60
C PHE A 131 8.59 0.71 -3.08
N LEU A 132 7.57 0.27 -2.34
CA LEU A 132 7.59 0.32 -0.87
C LEU A 132 8.73 -0.53 -0.29
N SER A 133 9.04 -1.69 -0.87
CA SER A 133 10.20 -2.51 -0.47
C SER A 133 11.52 -1.74 -0.64
N ARG A 134 11.70 -1.09 -1.80
CA ARG A 134 12.87 -0.26 -2.06
C ARG A 134 12.99 0.89 -1.07
N VAL A 135 11.89 1.58 -0.75
CA VAL A 135 11.88 2.65 0.25
C VAL A 135 12.23 2.14 1.64
N LEU A 136 11.60 1.05 2.09
CA LEU A 136 11.85 0.47 3.42
C LEU A 136 13.33 0.14 3.61
N ARG A 137 13.96 -0.50 2.61
CA ARG A 137 15.41 -0.73 2.59
C ARG A 137 16.20 0.58 2.60
N HIS A 138 15.88 1.50 1.69
CA HIS A 138 16.55 2.78 1.54
C HIS A 138 16.59 3.61 2.85
N VAL A 139 15.49 3.67 3.60
CA VAL A 139 15.43 4.40 4.89
C VAL A 139 16.04 3.63 6.06
N SER A 140 16.23 2.32 5.93
CA SER A 140 16.91 1.47 6.93
C SER A 140 18.42 1.36 6.71
N ASP A 141 18.91 1.72 5.52
CA ASP A 141 20.32 1.61 5.17
C ASP A 141 21.15 2.71 5.86
N THR A 142 22.21 2.28 6.54
CA THR A 142 23.14 3.16 7.27
C THR A 142 24.59 2.97 6.83
N GLU A 143 24.84 2.09 5.85
CA GLU A 143 26.17 1.70 5.38
C GLU A 143 26.53 2.37 4.04
N ILE A 144 25.54 2.63 3.19
CA ILE A 144 25.74 3.26 1.88
C ILE A 144 26.07 4.77 2.00
N SER A 145 26.93 5.26 1.10
CA SER A 145 27.32 6.68 1.07
C SER A 145 26.12 7.64 0.89
N ARG A 146 26.12 8.76 1.62
CA ARG A 146 25.06 9.78 1.60
C ARG A 146 24.72 10.29 0.20
N ASN A 147 25.73 10.49 -0.65
CA ASN A 147 25.54 10.94 -2.04
C ASN A 147 24.74 9.93 -2.86
N PHE A 148 25.08 8.64 -2.79
CA PHE A 148 24.34 7.58 -3.49
C PHE A 148 22.91 7.45 -2.97
N LEU A 149 22.72 7.51 -1.64
CA LEU A 149 21.38 7.53 -1.06
C LEU A 149 20.57 8.74 -1.56
N ARG A 150 21.16 9.92 -1.64
CA ARG A 150 20.49 11.13 -2.18
C ARG A 150 20.07 10.96 -3.65
N GLU A 151 20.88 10.30 -4.47
CA GLU A 151 20.56 9.99 -5.88
C GLU A 151 19.46 8.91 -5.99
N GLU A 152 19.55 7.82 -5.21
CA GLU A 152 18.50 6.80 -5.17
C GLU A 152 17.17 7.39 -4.71
N ARG A 153 17.16 8.20 -3.64
CA ARG A 153 15.98 8.88 -3.11
C ARG A 153 15.28 9.72 -4.17
N ASN A 154 16.04 10.53 -4.93
CA ASN A 154 15.48 11.37 -6.00
C ASN A 154 14.92 10.52 -7.16
N THR A 155 15.53 9.36 -7.43
CA THR A 155 15.07 8.39 -8.44
C THR A 155 13.78 7.71 -7.99
N LEU A 156 13.71 7.28 -6.73
CA LEU A 156 12.54 6.68 -6.11
C LEU A 156 11.36 7.66 -6.04
N ASP A 157 11.56 8.88 -5.54
CA ASP A 157 10.51 9.91 -5.47
C ASP A 157 9.89 10.19 -6.85
N ARG A 158 10.72 10.37 -7.88
CA ARG A 158 10.24 10.53 -9.27
C ARG A 158 9.43 9.31 -9.76
N ALA A 159 9.95 8.10 -9.54
CA ALA A 159 9.29 6.88 -10.02
C ALA A 159 7.95 6.63 -9.30
N ILE A 160 7.90 6.83 -7.99
CA ILE A 160 6.69 6.67 -7.18
C ILE A 160 5.65 7.73 -7.55
N ARG A 161 6.04 9.01 -7.73
CA ARG A 161 5.13 10.06 -8.22
C ARG A 161 4.59 9.76 -9.61
N SER A 162 5.43 9.23 -10.51
CA SER A 162 5.00 8.85 -11.87
C SER A 162 3.99 7.70 -11.85
N LEU A 163 4.22 6.66 -11.04
CA LEU A 163 3.28 5.55 -10.91
C LEU A 163 1.99 5.98 -10.19
N LEU A 164 2.09 6.82 -9.16
CA LEU A 164 0.95 7.39 -8.45
C LEU A 164 0.05 8.19 -9.41
N SER A 165 0.61 9.14 -10.16
CA SER A 165 -0.14 9.93 -11.14
C SER A 165 -0.86 9.04 -12.15
N LEU A 166 -0.19 7.99 -12.64
CA LEU A 166 -0.79 7.04 -13.57
C LEU A 166 -1.95 6.27 -12.93
N THR A 167 -1.74 5.67 -11.75
CA THR A 167 -2.79 4.89 -11.06
C THR A 167 -4.00 5.72 -10.64
N VAL A 168 -3.85 7.04 -10.44
CA VAL A 168 -4.97 7.96 -10.23
C VAL A 168 -5.75 8.16 -11.55
N SER A 169 -5.07 8.47 -12.66
CA SER A 169 -5.72 8.61 -13.97
C SER A 169 -6.37 7.31 -14.47
N GLU A 170 -5.80 6.14 -14.14
CA GLU A 170 -6.43 4.84 -14.42
C GLU A 170 -7.74 4.63 -13.65
N GLU A 171 -7.84 5.11 -12.40
CA GLU A 171 -9.09 5.06 -11.61
C GLU A 171 -10.16 5.98 -12.23
N GLU A 172 -9.78 7.19 -12.64
CA GLU A 172 -10.69 8.15 -13.29
C GLU A 172 -11.27 7.61 -14.60
N LEU A 173 -10.46 6.88 -15.39
CA LEU A 173 -10.86 6.32 -16.68
C LEU A 173 -11.66 5.02 -16.57
N CYS A 174 -11.32 4.13 -15.64
CA CYS A 174 -11.93 2.80 -15.53
C CYS A 174 -13.08 2.72 -14.52
N GLY A 175 -13.25 3.73 -13.68
CA GLY A 175 -14.18 3.67 -12.55
C GLY A 175 -13.61 2.90 -11.35
N VAL A 176 -14.26 3.11 -10.20
CA VAL A 176 -13.71 2.84 -8.86
C VAL A 176 -13.63 1.33 -8.54
N VAL A 177 -12.46 0.66 -8.71
CA VAL A 177 -12.30 -0.81 -8.55
C VAL A 177 -11.00 -1.39 -7.90
N TYR A 178 -11.06 -2.12 -6.75
CA TYR A 178 -9.93 -2.53 -5.82
C TYR A 178 -8.95 -3.49 -6.45
N CYS A 179 -7.83 -3.59 -5.74
CA CYS A 179 -7.35 -4.90 -5.36
C CYS A 179 -7.13 -4.97 -3.85
N SER A 180 -7.85 -5.87 -3.18
CA SER A 180 -7.44 -6.34 -1.85
C SER A 180 -6.43 -7.48 -2.03
N PRO A 181 -5.52 -7.73 -1.07
CA PRO A 181 -4.72 -8.97 -1.03
C PRO A 181 -5.55 -10.26 -1.09
N VAL A 182 -6.87 -10.18 -0.87
CA VAL A 182 -7.85 -11.26 -1.03
C VAL A 182 -8.08 -11.65 -2.51
N ALA A 183 -7.67 -10.83 -3.49
CA ALA A 183 -7.83 -11.09 -4.93
C ALA A 183 -7.09 -12.36 -5.44
N VAL A 184 -6.30 -13.02 -4.58
CA VAL A 184 -5.71 -14.34 -4.82
C VAL A 184 -6.77 -15.45 -4.98
N LEU A 185 -7.99 -15.26 -4.45
CA LEU A 185 -9.04 -16.31 -4.42
C LEU A 185 -9.82 -16.52 -5.73
N GLY A 186 -9.61 -15.72 -6.77
CA GLY A 186 -10.58 -15.56 -7.87
C GLY A 186 -10.55 -16.61 -8.98
N ARG A 187 -11.17 -17.79 -8.81
CA ARG A 187 -11.63 -18.65 -9.93
C ARG A 187 -12.88 -19.49 -9.62
N TYR A 188 -14.07 -18.89 -9.41
CA TYR A 188 -15.35 -19.43 -9.93
C TYR A 188 -16.62 -18.57 -9.66
N GLU A 189 -17.50 -18.59 -10.67
CA GLU A 189 -18.96 -18.33 -10.73
C GLU A 189 -19.58 -16.94 -10.36
N PRO A 190 -20.60 -16.49 -11.13
CA PRO A 190 -21.14 -15.15 -11.06
C PRO A 190 -22.29 -15.05 -10.06
N PHE A 191 -21.99 -15.03 -8.75
CA PHE A 191 -22.98 -14.56 -7.80
C PHE A 191 -23.20 -13.06 -8.00
N GLN A 192 -24.30 -12.71 -8.68
CA GLN A 192 -24.70 -11.35 -9.05
C GLN A 192 -24.87 -10.44 -7.83
N THR A 193 -23.75 -9.89 -7.38
CA THR A 193 -23.70 -8.59 -6.71
C THR A 193 -22.57 -7.81 -7.34
N ASN A 194 -22.84 -6.57 -7.75
CA ASN A 194 -21.83 -5.60 -8.21
C ASN A 194 -20.94 -5.16 -7.03
N ARG A 195 -20.26 -6.12 -6.39
CA ARG A 195 -19.31 -5.85 -5.31
C ARG A 195 -17.97 -5.54 -5.93
N ALA A 196 -17.96 -4.36 -6.55
CA ALA A 196 -16.79 -3.54 -6.67
C ALA A 196 -16.20 -3.29 -5.27
N VAL A 197 -15.32 -4.18 -4.84
CA VAL A 197 -13.91 -3.79 -4.70
C VAL A 197 -13.61 -2.35 -5.24
N SER A 198 -12.88 -1.39 -4.59
CA SER A 198 -12.45 -0.02 -5.07
C SER A 198 -10.91 0.36 -4.96
N THR A 199 -10.14 0.76 -6.02
CA THR A 199 -8.64 0.63 -6.30
C THR A 199 -7.54 0.87 -5.24
N PHE A 200 -7.84 1.22 -3.99
CA PHE A 200 -6.96 2.05 -3.14
C PHE A 200 -5.68 1.45 -2.58
N ASP A 201 -5.53 0.13 -2.51
CA ASP A 201 -4.36 -0.46 -1.83
C ASP A 201 -3.04 -0.08 -2.52
N SER A 202 -3.01 0.13 -3.85
CA SER A 202 -1.80 0.58 -4.55
C SER A 202 -1.44 2.01 -4.19
N HIS A 203 -2.41 2.94 -4.15
CA HIS A 203 -2.21 4.31 -3.69
C HIS A 203 -1.68 4.35 -2.25
N CYS A 204 -2.28 3.57 -1.33
CA CYS A 204 -1.83 3.49 0.07
C CYS A 204 -0.32 3.18 0.17
N PHE A 205 0.16 2.24 -0.66
CA PHE A 205 1.57 1.83 -0.66
C PHE A 205 2.49 2.88 -1.26
N LEU A 206 2.08 3.51 -2.37
CA LEU A 206 2.84 4.59 -3.00
C LEU A 206 2.93 5.82 -2.09
N PHE A 207 1.85 6.17 -1.38
CA PHE A 207 1.88 7.24 -0.38
C PHE A 207 2.76 6.90 0.81
N ASN A 208 2.60 5.74 1.44
CA ASN A 208 3.47 5.34 2.54
C ASN A 208 4.95 5.35 2.11
N ALA A 209 5.26 4.96 0.87
CA ALA A 209 6.59 5.05 0.29
C ALA A 209 7.09 6.51 0.14
N LEU A 210 6.27 7.44 -0.39
CA LEU A 210 6.62 8.87 -0.44
C LEU A 210 6.81 9.47 0.95
N LEU A 211 5.88 9.20 1.88
CA LEU A 211 5.90 9.72 3.24
C LEU A 211 7.16 9.27 3.99
N MET A 212 7.57 8.01 3.85
CA MET A 212 8.83 7.51 4.42
C MET A 212 10.07 8.16 3.79
N LEU A 213 10.13 8.30 2.45
CA LEU A 213 11.25 8.97 1.78
C LEU A 213 11.45 10.43 2.22
N GLN A 214 10.35 11.14 2.49
CA GLN A 214 10.40 12.55 2.89
C GLN A 214 10.60 12.72 4.40
N SER A 215 10.07 11.83 5.24
CA SER A 215 10.17 11.95 6.70
C SER A 215 11.49 11.46 7.30
N PHE A 216 12.05 10.35 6.81
CA PHE A 216 13.29 9.77 7.36
C PHE A 216 14.56 10.54 6.99
N HIS A 217 14.47 11.48 6.04
CA HIS A 217 15.63 12.23 5.54
C HIS A 217 15.57 13.73 5.87
N ARG A 218 15.14 14.07 7.10
CA ARG A 218 15.37 15.41 7.68
C ARG A 218 16.89 15.57 7.86
N PRO A 219 17.58 16.43 7.08
CA PRO A 219 19.03 16.41 7.03
C PRO A 219 19.59 16.97 8.34
N ILE A 220 20.37 16.16 9.05
CA ILE A 220 21.05 16.57 10.30
C ILE A 220 22.36 17.31 9.98
N ASP A 221 23.03 16.97 8.86
CA ASP A 221 24.39 17.42 8.54
C ASP A 221 24.58 18.06 7.15
N GLU A 222 23.58 18.04 6.28
CA GLU A 222 23.62 18.77 5.00
C GLU A 222 22.72 19.99 5.12
N VAL A 223 23.19 21.14 4.63
CA VAL A 223 22.37 22.35 4.44
C VAL A 223 22.00 22.45 2.95
N PRO A 224 20.94 21.76 2.48
CA PRO A 224 20.07 22.43 1.53
C PRO A 224 19.48 23.66 2.26
N SER A 225 19.00 24.66 1.52
CA SER A 225 18.21 25.70 2.17
C SER A 225 17.05 25.03 2.92
N HIS A 226 16.82 25.38 4.20
CA HIS A 226 15.75 24.76 4.99
C HIS A 226 14.41 24.80 4.22
N ALA A 227 14.18 25.92 3.52
CA ALA A 227 13.09 26.14 2.57
C ALA A 227 12.93 25.03 1.51
N GLU A 228 14.00 24.55 0.85
CA GLU A 228 13.88 23.50 -0.19
C GLU A 228 13.50 22.12 0.38
N GLY A 229 13.87 21.83 1.62
CA GLY A 229 13.46 20.59 2.29
C GLY A 229 12.01 20.65 2.76
N GLU A 230 11.62 21.79 3.32
CA GLU A 230 10.27 22.10 3.81
C GLU A 230 9.25 22.17 2.66
N ASP A 231 9.59 22.84 1.55
CA ASP A 231 8.79 22.92 0.32
C ASP A 231 8.49 21.53 -0.27
N ARG A 232 9.48 20.65 -0.35
CA ARG A 232 9.30 19.27 -0.84
C ARG A 232 8.41 18.44 0.07
N PHE A 233 8.56 18.61 1.39
CA PHE A 233 7.72 17.94 2.37
C PHE A 233 6.27 18.41 2.24
N LEU A 234 6.02 19.73 2.28
CA LEU A 234 4.69 20.31 2.10
C LEU A 234 4.06 19.90 0.75
N THR A 235 4.80 19.97 -0.35
CA THR A 235 4.34 19.49 -1.68
C THR A 235 3.95 18.00 -1.66
N ALA A 236 4.64 17.17 -0.88
CA ALA A 236 4.25 15.76 -0.70
C ALA A 236 3.00 15.61 0.18
N MET A 237 2.82 16.46 1.19
CA MET A 237 1.63 16.47 2.05
C MET A 237 0.39 16.93 1.27
N GLU A 238 0.51 17.97 0.44
CA GLU A 238 -0.54 18.43 -0.46
C GLU A 238 -0.95 17.34 -1.45
N ARG A 239 0.00 16.66 -2.09
CA ARG A 239 -0.30 15.50 -2.96
C ARG A 239 -0.95 14.34 -2.20
N THR A 240 -0.61 14.15 -0.93
CA THR A 240 -1.27 13.16 -0.07
C THR A 240 -2.72 13.57 0.20
N ALA A 241 -2.97 14.85 0.47
CA ALA A 241 -4.30 15.41 0.65
C ALA A 241 -5.16 15.31 -0.62
N GLU A 242 -4.59 15.66 -1.79
CA GLU A 242 -5.24 15.60 -3.11
C GLU A 242 -5.85 14.23 -3.43
N VAL A 243 -5.19 13.12 -3.04
CA VAL A 243 -5.71 11.77 -3.32
C VAL A 243 -6.50 11.18 -2.14
N ILE A 244 -6.10 11.45 -0.89
CA ILE A 244 -6.82 10.88 0.27
C ILE A 244 -8.19 11.53 0.50
N LEU A 245 -8.37 12.81 0.19
CA LEU A 245 -9.65 13.50 0.37
C LEU A 245 -10.77 12.88 -0.50
N PRO A 246 -10.60 12.68 -1.82
CA PRO A 246 -11.57 11.96 -2.64
C PRO A 246 -11.90 10.56 -2.10
N ILE A 247 -10.92 9.85 -1.52
CA ILE A 247 -11.10 8.49 -0.98
C ILE A 247 -11.87 8.54 0.36
N ALA A 248 -11.51 9.45 1.25
CA ALA A 248 -12.21 9.68 2.51
C ALA A 248 -13.67 10.08 2.27
N HIS A 249 -13.93 10.99 1.32
CA HIS A 249 -15.30 11.31 0.88
C HIS A 249 -16.03 10.08 0.36
N ARG A 250 -15.43 9.28 -0.54
CA ARG A 250 -16.04 8.04 -1.05
C ARG A 250 -16.39 7.05 0.07
N LEU A 251 -15.51 6.84 1.05
CA LEU A 251 -15.73 5.92 2.18
C LEU A 251 -16.80 6.40 3.16
N ARG A 252 -16.90 7.72 3.37
CA ARG A 252 -17.96 8.33 4.18
C ARG A 252 -19.32 8.24 3.48
N ASP A 253 -19.35 8.51 2.17
CA ASP A 253 -20.59 8.71 1.41
C ASP A 253 -21.15 7.38 0.84
N ASN A 254 -20.30 6.38 0.52
CA ASN A 254 -20.70 5.06 0.01
C ASN A 254 -20.49 3.93 1.04
N GLN A 255 -21.42 3.77 1.98
CA GLN A 255 -21.42 2.67 2.97
C GLN A 255 -21.58 1.26 2.36
N SER A 256 -21.93 1.15 1.07
CA SER A 256 -22.17 -0.11 0.35
C SER A 256 -20.89 -0.81 -0.14
N GLN A 257 -19.73 -0.16 -0.05
CA GLN A 257 -18.44 -0.73 -0.46
C GLN A 257 -17.63 -1.15 0.78
N PHE A 258 -17.07 -2.36 0.73
CA PHE A 258 -16.25 -2.91 1.81
C PHE A 258 -14.76 -2.64 1.52
N PRO A 259 -14.10 -1.72 2.24
CA PRO A 259 -12.70 -1.40 2.01
C PRO A 259 -11.77 -2.56 2.39
N SER A 260 -10.55 -2.56 1.85
CA SER A 260 -9.45 -3.34 2.42
C SER A 260 -9.08 -2.78 3.80
N PRO A 261 -8.73 -3.62 4.81
CA PRO A 261 -8.32 -3.10 6.12
C PRO A 261 -7.00 -2.31 6.05
N LEU A 262 -6.25 -2.41 4.95
CA LEU A 262 -5.04 -1.62 4.68
C LEU A 262 -5.36 -0.12 4.51
N VAL A 263 -6.56 0.23 4.03
CA VAL A 263 -7.01 1.62 3.89
C VAL A 263 -7.24 2.27 5.25
N MET A 264 -7.65 1.50 6.27
CA MET A 264 -7.85 2.00 7.64
C MET A 264 -6.55 2.52 8.24
N ASP A 265 -5.47 1.76 8.05
CA ASP A 265 -4.13 2.11 8.49
C ASP A 265 -3.63 3.35 7.77
N TRP A 266 -3.76 3.41 6.44
CA TRP A 266 -3.36 4.59 5.67
C TRP A 266 -4.12 5.87 6.08
N LEU A 267 -5.45 5.80 6.24
CA LEU A 267 -6.26 6.90 6.78
C LEU A 267 -5.74 7.36 8.15
N TYR A 268 -5.44 6.43 9.06
CA TYR A 268 -4.87 6.74 10.37
C TYR A 268 -3.51 7.45 10.27
N GLN A 269 -2.56 6.93 9.48
CA GLN A 269 -1.24 7.54 9.31
C GLN A 269 -1.32 8.96 8.73
N SER A 270 -2.17 9.18 7.73
CA SER A 270 -2.37 10.52 7.16
C SER A 270 -3.07 11.47 8.15
N ALA A 271 -4.04 11.00 8.94
CA ALA A 271 -4.61 11.81 10.01
C ALA A 271 -3.57 12.20 11.07
N VAL A 272 -2.67 11.28 11.46
CA VAL A 272 -1.54 11.56 12.35
C VAL A 272 -0.66 12.70 11.80
N ILE A 273 -0.29 12.62 10.53
CA ILE A 273 0.60 13.60 9.89
C ILE A 273 -0.08 14.96 9.73
N PHE A 274 -1.31 14.99 9.22
CA PHE A 274 -2.07 16.24 9.06
C PHE A 274 -2.41 16.90 10.41
N THR A 275 -2.58 16.13 11.49
CA THR A 275 -2.71 16.67 12.86
C THR A 275 -1.43 17.36 13.33
N GLY A 276 -0.26 16.96 12.83
CA GLY A 276 1.00 17.69 13.05
C GLY A 276 1.02 19.02 12.30
N LEU A 277 0.68 19.01 11.01
CA LEU A 277 0.64 20.22 10.15
C LEU A 277 -0.41 21.25 10.60
N GLU A 278 -1.53 20.82 11.20
CA GLU A 278 -2.49 21.75 11.82
C GLU A 278 -1.82 22.61 12.92
N GLN A 279 -0.79 22.08 13.60
CA GLN A 279 -0.08 22.81 14.66
C GLN A 279 0.88 23.87 14.12
N GLU A 280 1.43 23.65 12.92
CA GLU A 280 2.22 24.61 12.15
C GLU A 280 1.34 25.70 11.50
N ASN A 281 0.06 25.75 11.90
CA ASN A 281 -0.92 26.79 11.62
C ASN A 281 -1.43 26.84 10.17
N PHE A 282 -1.38 25.70 9.47
CA PHE A 282 -1.94 25.51 8.13
C PHE A 282 -3.43 25.07 8.20
N PRO A 283 -4.41 25.95 7.91
CA PRO A 283 -5.83 25.65 8.20
C PRO A 283 -6.41 24.53 7.34
N PHE A 284 -5.91 24.34 6.12
CA PHE A 284 -6.33 23.30 5.18
C PHE A 284 -6.29 21.88 5.77
N TYR A 285 -5.25 21.57 6.57
CA TYR A 285 -5.11 20.24 7.15
C TYR A 285 -6.12 19.94 8.26
N ARG A 286 -6.73 20.97 8.90
CA ARG A 286 -7.85 20.79 9.86
C ARG A 286 -9.03 20.10 9.20
N ASP A 287 -9.41 20.57 8.01
CA ASP A 287 -10.54 20.02 7.25
C ASP A 287 -10.21 18.62 6.71
N CYS A 288 -8.94 18.38 6.34
CA CYS A 288 -8.45 17.05 5.96
C CYS A 288 -8.57 16.05 7.12
N VAL A 289 -8.09 16.40 8.32
CA VAL A 289 -8.21 15.55 9.52
C VAL A 289 -9.68 15.26 9.83
N LYS A 290 -10.56 16.27 9.74
CA LYS A 290 -12.00 16.09 9.97
C LYS A 290 -12.63 15.11 8.96
N CYS A 291 -12.33 15.27 7.67
CA CYS A 291 -12.84 14.39 6.62
C CYS A 291 -12.38 12.93 6.83
N ILE A 292 -11.09 12.73 7.14
CA ILE A 292 -10.53 11.41 7.42
C ILE A 292 -11.16 10.79 8.69
N TRP A 293 -11.42 11.58 9.73
CA TRP A 293 -12.09 11.12 10.95
C TRP A 293 -13.52 10.62 10.69
N GLU A 294 -14.26 11.31 9.83
CA GLU A 294 -15.59 10.87 9.38
C GLU A 294 -15.50 9.58 8.55
N ALA A 295 -14.52 9.48 7.65
CA ALA A 295 -14.28 8.30 6.82
C ALA A 295 -13.89 7.07 7.64
N LEU A 296 -13.00 7.22 8.64
CA LEU A 296 -12.56 6.14 9.54
C LEU A 296 -13.71 5.52 10.34
N LYS A 297 -14.77 6.29 10.66
CA LYS A 297 -15.95 5.77 11.37
C LYS A 297 -16.81 4.83 10.52
N SER A 298 -16.92 5.10 9.22
CA SER A 298 -17.86 4.41 8.31
C SER A 298 -17.66 2.88 8.28
N PRO A 299 -16.45 2.32 8.04
CA PRO A 299 -16.25 0.87 7.96
C PRO A 299 -15.93 0.19 9.30
N THR A 300 -16.07 0.86 10.46
CA THR A 300 -15.74 0.29 11.79
C THR A 300 -16.53 -0.99 12.13
N SER A 301 -17.71 -1.16 11.54
CA SER A 301 -18.53 -2.37 11.67
C SER A 301 -17.94 -3.59 10.96
N LEU A 302 -17.15 -3.39 9.89
CA LEU A 302 -16.41 -4.45 9.21
C LEU A 302 -14.98 -4.59 9.78
N TRP A 303 -14.33 -3.47 10.08
CA TRP A 303 -12.95 -3.41 10.57
C TRP A 303 -12.88 -2.70 11.93
N PRO A 304 -13.06 -3.43 13.04
CA PRO A 304 -13.05 -2.86 14.39
C PRO A 304 -11.79 -2.08 14.75
N VAL A 305 -10.66 -2.32 14.06
CA VAL A 305 -9.41 -1.55 14.18
C VAL A 305 -9.61 -0.04 14.00
N GLY A 306 -10.62 0.37 13.22
CA GLY A 306 -10.97 1.78 13.05
C GLY A 306 -11.30 2.48 14.37
N ASN A 307 -11.93 1.79 15.33
CA ASN A 307 -12.20 2.35 16.65
C ASN A 307 -10.89 2.61 17.41
N SER A 308 -9.98 1.64 17.44
CA SER A 308 -8.67 1.79 18.08
C SER A 308 -7.84 2.92 17.45
N TYR A 309 -7.92 3.12 16.13
CA TYR A 309 -7.28 4.26 15.47
C TYR A 309 -7.90 5.60 15.87
N LEU A 310 -9.22 5.68 16.01
CA LEU A 310 -9.91 6.90 16.47
C LEU A 310 -9.55 7.23 17.92
N ASP A 311 -9.52 6.24 18.82
CA ASP A 311 -9.11 6.39 20.23
C ASP A 311 -7.66 6.91 20.34
N LEU A 312 -6.75 6.38 19.49
CA LEU A 312 -5.36 6.83 19.43
C LEU A 312 -5.22 8.26 18.91
N LEU A 313 -6.02 8.66 17.91
CA LEU A 313 -6.04 10.04 17.41
C LEU A 313 -6.60 11.01 18.46
N GLU A 314 -7.62 10.62 19.21
CA GLU A 314 -8.19 11.42 20.30
C GLU A 314 -7.18 11.61 21.43
N THR A 315 -6.57 10.52 21.89
CA THR A 315 -5.49 10.53 22.90
C THR A 315 -4.35 11.46 22.48
N ARG A 316 -3.93 11.39 21.21
CA ARG A 316 -2.87 12.26 20.66
C ARG A 316 -3.29 13.74 20.64
N LYS A 317 -4.54 14.03 20.29
CA LYS A 317 -5.08 15.40 20.30
C LYS A 317 -5.10 15.99 21.72
N LEU A 318 -5.49 15.21 22.73
CA LEU A 318 -5.49 15.62 24.14
C LEU A 318 -4.07 15.89 24.65
N ALA A 319 -3.11 15.00 24.38
CA ALA A 319 -1.70 15.20 24.75
C ALA A 319 -1.11 16.47 24.11
N ASN A 320 -1.45 16.75 22.85
CA ASN A 320 -1.02 17.96 22.15
C ASN A 320 -1.65 19.25 22.70
N MET A 321 -2.84 19.20 23.32
CA MET A 321 -3.43 20.33 24.02
C MET A 321 -2.68 20.59 25.34
N GLN A 322 -2.40 19.54 26.11
CA GLN A 322 -1.68 19.66 27.39
C GLN A 322 -0.27 20.27 27.21
N MET A 323 0.43 19.98 26.11
CA MET A 323 1.74 20.59 25.79
C MET A 323 1.65 22.06 25.31
N ARG A 324 0.46 22.62 25.08
CA ARG A 324 0.28 24.05 24.74
C ARG A 324 -0.04 24.91 25.97
N ASP A 325 -0.54 24.29 27.03
CA ASP A 325 -0.94 24.95 28.28
C ASP A 325 0.18 24.91 29.35
N SER A 326 1.36 24.37 29.01
CA SER A 326 2.54 24.14 29.87
C SER A 326 3.75 24.97 29.46
#